data_AF-A0A4Q3Y2Z9-F1
#
_entry.id   AF-A0A4Q3Y2Z9-F1
#
_cell.length_a   1.000
_cell.length_b   1.000
_cell.length_c   1.000
_cell.angle_alpha   90.00
_cell.angle_beta   90.00
_cell.angle_gamma   90.00
#
_symmetry.space_group_name_H-M   'P 1'
#
loop_
_entity.id
_entity.type
_entity.pdbx_description
1 polymer ?
#
loop_
_entity_poly.entity_id
_entity_poly.type
_entity_poly.pdbx_seq_one_letter_code
_entity_poly.pdbx_strand_id
1 'polypeptide(L)'
;MSRAVSYSMFAEDIIASKYLRDGEQQFYVDVGCCFPIVASNTYRFYEAGWRGICLDANPDVIGPFRDARPRDTVICTGVGGTPGALTFHRFGNPVYNTFDPERAARVKRRKPHIPVFEPVEVTIRPLTSVLSDAGCPERFDFLNIDVEGLESEVIGSLDFQKFRPRMIACETIVKSVREAIDLPVTRQIEALGYRLIATTGHDSFFFDLER
;
A
#
# COMPACT_ATOMS: atom_id res chain seq x y z
N MET A 1 -2.01 -23.65 20.33
CA MET A 1 -1.80 -22.53 19.39
C MET A 1 -1.40 -23.12 18.05
N SER A 2 -2.05 -22.73 16.95
CA SER A 2 -1.63 -23.15 15.60
C SER A 2 -0.52 -22.24 15.09
N ARG A 3 0.37 -22.77 14.23
CA ARG A 3 1.40 -21.98 13.54
C ARG A 3 0.74 -21.03 12.55
N ALA A 4 1.19 -19.78 12.48
CA ALA A 4 0.80 -18.83 11.45
C ALA A 4 1.96 -18.61 10.46
N VAL A 5 1.66 -18.61 9.16
CA VAL A 5 2.61 -18.28 8.09
C VAL A 5 2.44 -16.80 7.73
N SER A 6 3.56 -16.09 7.62
CA SER A 6 3.63 -14.68 7.19
C SER A 6 4.10 -14.64 5.74
N TYR A 7 3.49 -13.76 4.95
CA TYR A 7 3.88 -13.46 3.57
C TYR A 7 4.56 -12.10 3.44
N SER A 8 4.40 -11.25 4.45
CA SER A 8 5.01 -9.92 4.48
C SER A 8 6.48 -9.96 4.93
N MET A 9 7.17 -8.82 4.80
CA MET A 9 8.62 -8.74 5.03
C MET A 9 8.99 -8.83 6.53
N PHE A 10 8.20 -8.20 7.41
CA PHE A 10 8.41 -8.13 8.85
C PHE A 10 7.18 -8.56 9.67
N ALA A 11 6.37 -9.49 9.14
CA ALA A 11 5.16 -10.03 9.77
C ALA A 11 4.03 -9.02 10.04
N GLU A 12 3.99 -7.95 9.26
CA GLU A 12 2.90 -6.99 9.15
C GLU A 12 1.53 -7.63 8.95
N ASP A 13 1.44 -8.66 8.11
CA ASP A 13 0.18 -9.39 7.87
C ASP A 13 -0.31 -10.10 9.15
N ILE A 14 0.61 -10.62 9.98
CA ILE A 14 0.30 -11.20 11.29
C ILE A 14 -0.18 -10.11 12.24
N ILE A 15 0.50 -8.97 12.30
CA ILE A 15 0.11 -7.82 13.14
C ILE A 15 -1.28 -7.35 12.74
N ALA A 16 -1.53 -7.05 11.46
CA ALA A 16 -2.83 -6.63 10.97
C ALA A 16 -3.92 -7.67 11.28
N SER A 17 -3.63 -8.97 11.08
CA SER A 17 -4.58 -10.05 11.37
C SER A 17 -4.96 -10.17 12.85
N LYS A 18 -4.18 -9.63 13.80
CA LYS A 18 -4.57 -9.57 15.21
C LYS A 18 -5.76 -8.63 15.44
N TYR A 19 -5.80 -7.51 14.71
CA TYR A 19 -6.80 -6.46 14.88
C TYR A 19 -8.01 -6.63 13.94
N LEU A 20 -7.82 -7.32 12.82
CA LEU A 20 -8.84 -7.49 11.79
C LEU A 20 -9.58 -8.85 11.86
N ARG A 21 -9.45 -9.59 12.96
CA ARG A 21 -10.12 -10.90 13.15
C ARG A 21 -11.64 -10.81 13.01
N ASP A 22 -12.20 -9.70 13.49
CA ASP A 22 -13.63 -9.43 13.47
C ASP A 22 -14.00 -8.52 12.29
N GLY A 23 -13.20 -8.51 11.22
CA GLY A 23 -13.47 -7.74 10.01
C GLY A 23 -14.75 -8.23 9.32
N GLU A 24 -15.73 -7.33 9.17
CA GLU A 24 -17.07 -7.68 8.69
C GLU A 24 -17.15 -7.76 7.17
N GLN A 25 -16.30 -7.01 6.46
CA GLN A 25 -16.38 -6.86 5.01
C GLN A 25 -15.43 -7.82 4.29
N GLN A 26 -14.38 -8.26 4.99
CA GLN A 26 -13.32 -9.11 4.49
C GLN A 26 -12.74 -8.54 3.20
N PHE A 27 -12.49 -7.22 3.22
CA PHE A 27 -12.10 -6.43 2.06
C PHE A 27 -10.88 -5.56 2.34
N TYR A 28 -9.90 -5.57 1.43
CA TYR A 28 -8.72 -4.72 1.50
C TYR A 28 -8.53 -3.86 0.25
N VAL A 29 -7.79 -2.77 0.42
CA VAL A 29 -7.20 -1.96 -0.64
C VAL A 29 -5.70 -1.98 -0.43
N ASP A 30 -4.94 -2.31 -1.47
CA ASP A 30 -3.49 -2.43 -1.44
C ASP A 30 -2.86 -1.45 -2.44
N VAL A 31 -2.30 -0.34 -1.96
CA VAL A 31 -1.70 0.73 -2.78
C VAL A 31 -0.19 0.56 -2.81
N GLY A 32 0.35 0.31 -4.00
CA GLY A 32 1.74 -0.08 -4.20
C GLY A 32 1.99 -1.56 -3.94
N CYS A 33 1.11 -2.41 -4.48
CA CYS A 33 1.04 -3.82 -4.09
C CYS A 33 2.22 -4.68 -4.58
N CYS A 34 3.02 -4.21 -5.54
CA CYS A 34 4.26 -4.78 -6.05
C CYS A 34 4.19 -6.27 -6.46
N PHE A 35 4.35 -7.21 -5.52
CA PHE A 35 4.27 -8.64 -5.78
C PHE A 35 2.99 -9.25 -5.19
N PRO A 36 2.32 -10.19 -5.88
CA PRO A 36 1.05 -10.73 -5.41
C PRO A 36 1.15 -11.56 -4.13
N ILE A 37 2.28 -12.23 -3.89
CA ILE A 37 2.44 -13.22 -2.81
C ILE A 37 3.58 -12.84 -1.87
N VAL A 38 4.80 -12.67 -2.41
CA VAL A 38 6.01 -12.45 -1.60
C VAL A 38 6.06 -11.00 -1.13
N ALA A 39 6.43 -10.81 0.14
CA ALA A 39 6.46 -9.49 0.78
C ALA A 39 5.11 -8.76 0.72
N SER A 40 4.00 -9.51 0.69
CA SER A 40 2.66 -8.94 0.61
C SER A 40 2.00 -8.86 1.99
N ASN A 41 1.56 -7.65 2.35
CA ASN A 41 0.77 -7.41 3.57
C ASN A 41 -0.68 -7.93 3.44
N THR A 42 -1.16 -8.18 2.22
CA THR A 42 -2.57 -8.52 1.94
C THR A 42 -2.79 -9.98 1.56
N TYR A 43 -1.77 -10.72 1.12
CA TYR A 43 -1.95 -12.09 0.62
C TYR A 43 -2.46 -13.07 1.69
N ARG A 44 -2.09 -12.90 2.97
CA ARG A 44 -2.65 -13.69 4.07
C ARG A 44 -4.18 -13.57 4.16
N PHE A 45 -4.71 -12.38 3.93
CA PHE A 45 -6.15 -12.13 3.93
C PHE A 45 -6.79 -12.75 2.69
N TYR A 46 -6.14 -12.62 1.53
CA TYR A 46 -6.55 -13.30 0.30
C TYR A 46 -6.71 -14.81 0.50
N GLU A 47 -5.74 -15.48 1.13
CA GLU A 47 -5.82 -16.92 1.45
C GLU A 47 -6.96 -17.25 2.41
N ALA A 48 -7.30 -16.32 3.31
CA ALA A 48 -8.44 -16.43 4.20
C ALA A 48 -9.81 -16.17 3.52
N GLY A 49 -9.83 -16.01 2.19
CA GLY A 49 -11.05 -15.82 1.39
C GLY A 49 -11.45 -14.36 1.19
N TRP A 50 -10.64 -13.41 1.66
CA TRP A 50 -10.87 -12.00 1.39
C TRP A 50 -10.66 -11.70 -0.09
N ARG A 51 -11.14 -10.53 -0.50
CA ARG A 51 -10.88 -9.95 -1.82
C ARG A 51 -10.54 -8.48 -1.67
N GLY A 52 -9.94 -7.87 -2.68
CA GLY A 52 -9.64 -6.46 -2.61
C GLY A 52 -9.34 -5.80 -3.94
N ILE A 53 -8.95 -4.53 -3.83
CA ILE A 53 -8.45 -3.72 -4.94
C ILE A 53 -6.95 -3.57 -4.76
N CYS A 54 -6.17 -4.06 -5.72
CA CYS A 54 -4.71 -3.96 -5.72
C CYS A 54 -4.27 -2.96 -6.79
N LEU A 55 -3.47 -1.97 -6.38
CA LEU A 55 -3.06 -0.82 -7.17
C LEU A 55 -1.54 -0.80 -7.28
N ASP A 56 -1.02 -0.69 -8.49
CA ASP A 56 0.40 -0.46 -8.72
C ASP A 56 0.62 0.39 -9.96
N ALA A 57 1.68 1.20 -9.94
CA ALA A 57 2.10 2.00 -11.09
C ALA A 57 2.82 1.17 -12.16
N ASN A 58 3.37 0.02 -11.79
CA ASN A 58 4.13 -0.85 -12.67
C ASN A 58 3.21 -1.79 -13.50
N PRO A 59 3.11 -1.64 -14.83
CA PRO A 59 2.26 -2.50 -15.64
C PRO A 59 2.68 -3.98 -15.62
N ASP A 60 3.94 -4.29 -15.30
CA ASP A 60 4.45 -5.66 -15.29
C ASP A 60 3.84 -6.51 -14.17
N VAL A 61 3.33 -5.90 -13.10
CA VAL A 61 2.80 -6.66 -11.96
C VAL A 61 1.38 -7.16 -12.22
N ILE A 62 0.67 -6.57 -13.19
CA ILE A 62 -0.75 -6.83 -13.43
C ILE A 62 -1.01 -8.26 -13.88
N GLY A 63 -0.18 -8.80 -14.78
CA GLY A 63 -0.28 -10.19 -15.25
C GLY A 63 -0.14 -11.19 -14.10
N PRO A 64 1.01 -11.19 -13.38
CA PRO A 64 1.22 -12.04 -12.21
C PRO A 64 0.12 -11.93 -11.14
N PHE A 65 -0.42 -10.74 -10.90
CA PHE A 65 -1.52 -10.56 -9.95
C PHE A 65 -2.81 -11.23 -10.43
N ARG A 66 -3.17 -11.10 -11.71
CA ARG A 66 -4.37 -11.76 -12.25
C ARG A 66 -4.28 -13.28 -12.18
N ASP A 67 -3.09 -13.84 -12.39
CA ASP A 67 -2.86 -15.28 -12.34
C ASP A 67 -2.89 -15.81 -10.89
N ALA A 68 -2.22 -15.11 -9.96
CA ALA A 68 -2.09 -15.56 -8.58
C ALA A 68 -3.31 -15.22 -7.70
N ARG A 69 -4.01 -14.12 -7.99
CA ARG A 69 -5.06 -13.55 -7.13
C ARG A 69 -6.34 -13.20 -7.92
N PRO A 70 -7.00 -14.17 -8.60
CA PRO A 70 -8.15 -13.90 -9.49
C PRO A 70 -9.42 -13.34 -8.81
N ARG A 71 -9.48 -13.26 -7.47
CA ARG A 71 -10.61 -12.60 -6.76
C ARG A 71 -10.39 -11.09 -6.61
N ASP A 72 -9.15 -10.62 -6.81
CA ASP A 72 -8.80 -9.23 -6.66
C ASP A 72 -9.03 -8.45 -7.96
N THR A 73 -9.49 -7.22 -7.80
CA THR A 73 -9.49 -6.23 -8.88
C THR A 73 -8.13 -5.56 -8.91
N VAL A 74 -7.40 -5.73 -10.01
CA VAL A 74 -6.02 -5.22 -10.16
C VAL A 74 -6.04 -4.06 -11.15
N ILE A 75 -5.54 -2.89 -10.74
CA ILE A 75 -5.59 -1.65 -11.52
C ILE A 75 -4.17 -1.07 -11.64
N CYS A 76 -3.74 -0.82 -12.87
CA CYS A 76 -2.46 -0.17 -13.16
C CYS A 76 -2.63 1.35 -13.13
N THR A 77 -2.26 1.99 -12.03
CA THR A 77 -2.30 3.45 -11.86
C THR A 77 -1.39 3.87 -10.72
N GLY A 78 -0.77 5.03 -10.83
CA GLY A 78 -0.24 5.72 -9.65
C GLY A 78 -1.37 6.39 -8.87
N VAL A 79 -1.17 6.56 -7.58
CA VAL A 79 -2.14 7.21 -6.67
C VAL A 79 -1.51 8.46 -6.07
N GLY A 80 -2.23 9.57 -6.07
CA GLY A 80 -1.74 10.84 -5.50
C GLY A 80 -2.76 11.97 -5.58
N GLY A 81 -2.46 13.11 -4.96
CA GLY A 81 -3.38 14.24 -4.82
C GLY A 81 -3.64 15.01 -6.12
N THR A 82 -2.68 15.03 -7.05
CA THR A 82 -2.81 15.75 -8.33
C THR A 82 -3.01 14.76 -9.48
N PRO A 83 -4.20 14.73 -10.11
CA PRO A 83 -4.43 13.91 -11.29
C PRO A 83 -3.52 14.33 -12.45
N GLY A 84 -3.02 13.37 -13.22
CA GLY A 84 -2.15 13.67 -14.36
C GLY A 84 -1.42 12.44 -14.89
N ALA A 85 -0.26 12.67 -15.51
CA ALA A 85 0.68 11.63 -15.87
C ALA A 85 2.05 12.00 -15.29
N LEU A 86 2.75 11.01 -14.74
CA LEU A 86 4.11 11.17 -14.25
C LEU A 86 5.01 10.09 -14.85
N THR A 87 6.27 10.45 -15.07
CA THR A 87 7.30 9.52 -15.48
C THR A 87 7.62 8.55 -14.34
N PHE A 88 7.45 7.27 -14.61
CA PHE A 88 7.76 6.19 -13.69
C PHE A 88 9.06 5.51 -14.11
N HIS A 89 10.07 5.59 -13.25
CA HIS A 89 11.39 5.01 -13.49
C HIS A 89 11.39 3.54 -13.08
N ARG A 90 11.79 2.66 -14.01
CA ARG A 90 11.64 1.20 -13.87
C ARG A 90 12.99 0.48 -13.83
N PHE A 91 13.05 -0.55 -12.99
CA PHE A 91 14.24 -1.38 -12.78
C PHE A 91 13.87 -2.87 -12.89
N GLY A 92 14.86 -3.71 -13.16
CA GLY A 92 14.71 -5.16 -13.23
C GLY A 92 14.26 -5.81 -11.92
N ASN A 93 14.43 -5.10 -10.79
CA ASN A 93 13.76 -5.43 -9.54
C ASN A 93 12.72 -4.33 -9.21
N PRO A 94 11.40 -4.64 -9.25
CA PRO A 94 10.33 -3.68 -9.05
C PRO A 94 10.37 -2.88 -7.75
N VAL A 95 10.98 -3.40 -6.68
CA VAL A 95 11.12 -2.70 -5.39
C VAL A 95 11.95 -1.41 -5.48
N TYR A 96 12.63 -1.18 -6.60
CA TYR A 96 13.38 0.04 -6.82
C TYR A 96 12.69 1.02 -7.77
N ASN A 97 11.52 0.66 -8.30
CA ASN A 97 10.75 1.56 -9.15
C ASN A 97 10.32 2.80 -8.36
N THR A 98 10.21 3.93 -9.03
CA THR A 98 9.90 5.19 -8.36
C THR A 98 9.44 6.28 -9.32
N PHE A 99 8.65 7.22 -8.81
CA PHE A 99 8.38 8.50 -9.47
C PHE A 99 9.44 9.58 -9.17
N ASP A 100 10.35 9.34 -8.22
CA ASP A 100 11.40 10.28 -7.86
C ASP A 100 12.66 10.09 -8.73
N PRO A 101 12.99 11.05 -9.61
CA PRO A 101 14.18 10.96 -10.46
C PRO A 101 15.50 10.95 -9.66
N GLU A 102 15.55 11.57 -8.48
CA GLU A 102 16.75 11.56 -7.63
C GLU A 102 16.96 10.18 -7.00
N ARG A 103 15.88 9.54 -6.52
CA ARG A 103 15.91 8.14 -6.08
C ARG A 103 16.34 7.22 -7.23
N ALA A 104 15.78 7.38 -8.43
CA ALA A 104 16.19 6.60 -9.60
C ALA A 104 17.69 6.75 -9.91
N ALA A 105 18.21 7.97 -9.90
CA ALA A 105 19.64 8.24 -10.08
C ALA A 105 20.51 7.63 -8.98
N ARG A 106 20.04 7.65 -7.73
CA ARG A 106 20.71 7.04 -6.57
C ARG A 106 20.75 5.51 -6.68
N VAL A 107 19.67 4.87 -7.10
CA VAL A 107 19.61 3.41 -7.36
C VAL A 107 20.61 3.06 -8.45
N LYS A 108 20.57 3.74 -9.60
CA LYS A 108 21.49 3.49 -10.73
C LYS A 108 22.97 3.56 -10.30
N ARG A 109 23.32 4.53 -9.46
CA ARG A 109 24.69 4.71 -8.95
C ARG A 109 25.10 3.62 -7.95
N ARG A 110 24.22 3.26 -7.01
CA ARG A 110 24.55 2.32 -5.91
C ARG A 110 24.38 0.85 -6.29
N LYS A 111 23.58 0.56 -7.31
CA LYS A 111 23.19 -0.80 -7.73
C LYS A 111 23.35 -0.97 -9.26
N PRO A 112 24.56 -0.78 -9.81
CA PRO A 112 24.78 -0.77 -11.27
C PRO A 112 24.50 -2.12 -11.95
N HIS A 113 24.39 -3.21 -11.19
CA HIS A 113 24.07 -4.56 -11.69
C HIS A 113 22.57 -4.79 -11.90
N ILE A 114 21.70 -3.90 -11.40
CA ILE A 114 20.26 -4.02 -11.59
C ILE A 114 19.93 -3.44 -12.97
N PRO A 115 19.27 -4.21 -13.86
CA PRO A 115 18.83 -3.68 -15.14
C PRO A 115 17.97 -2.42 -14.97
N VAL A 116 18.18 -1.43 -15.82
CA VAL A 116 17.31 -0.24 -15.91
C VAL A 116 16.46 -0.41 -17.15
N PHE A 117 15.15 -0.26 -17.00
CA PHE A 117 14.21 -0.31 -18.11
C PHE A 117 13.84 1.10 -18.55
N GLU A 118 13.29 1.22 -19.76
CA GLU A 118 12.77 2.49 -20.25
C GLU A 118 11.68 3.02 -19.30
N PRO A 119 11.76 4.29 -18.89
CA PRO A 119 10.68 4.91 -18.13
C PRO A 119 9.37 4.89 -18.91
N VAL A 120 8.26 4.84 -18.18
CA VAL A 120 6.92 4.88 -18.77
C VAL A 120 6.10 6.00 -18.16
N GLU A 121 5.21 6.59 -18.94
CA GLU A 121 4.23 7.53 -18.41
C GLU A 121 3.09 6.74 -17.74
N VAL A 122 2.84 7.03 -16.47
CA VAL A 122 1.78 6.39 -15.68
C VAL A 122 0.75 7.44 -15.31
N THR A 123 -0.52 7.11 -15.51
CA THR A 123 -1.63 7.93 -15.05
C THR A 123 -1.66 7.96 -13.52
N ILE A 124 -1.77 9.17 -12.96
CA ILE A 124 -1.97 9.42 -11.54
C ILE A 124 -3.42 9.78 -11.29
N ARG A 125 -4.01 9.13 -10.29
CA ARG A 125 -5.42 9.30 -9.92
C ARG A 125 -5.56 9.48 -8.42
N PRO A 126 -6.48 10.34 -7.95
CA PRO A 126 -6.84 10.38 -6.54
C PRO A 126 -7.44 9.03 -6.10
N LEU A 127 -7.07 8.55 -4.92
CA LEU A 127 -7.53 7.24 -4.42
C LEU A 127 -9.06 7.16 -4.40
N THR A 128 -9.73 8.24 -3.97
CA THR A 128 -11.20 8.35 -3.98
C THR A 128 -11.82 8.01 -5.34
N SER A 129 -11.23 8.51 -6.43
CA SER A 129 -11.75 8.28 -7.78
C SER A 129 -11.59 6.82 -8.20
N VAL A 130 -10.43 6.23 -7.89
CA VAL A 130 -10.12 4.85 -8.21
C VAL A 130 -11.05 3.90 -7.46
N LEU A 131 -11.23 4.12 -6.16
CA LEU A 131 -12.10 3.29 -5.33
C LEU A 131 -13.57 3.41 -5.72
N SER A 132 -14.03 4.61 -6.13
CA SER A 132 -15.39 4.81 -6.61
C SER A 132 -15.65 4.02 -7.90
N ASP A 133 -14.75 4.13 -8.87
CA ASP A 133 -14.89 3.45 -10.17
C ASP A 133 -14.80 1.93 -10.04
N ALA A 134 -13.98 1.45 -9.11
CA ALA A 134 -13.81 0.03 -8.84
C ALA A 134 -14.94 -0.60 -7.99
N GLY A 135 -15.92 0.20 -7.55
CA GLY A 135 -17.02 -0.27 -6.70
C GLY A 135 -16.55 -0.71 -5.31
N CYS A 136 -15.55 -0.03 -4.75
CA CYS A 136 -15.06 -0.31 -3.40
C CYS A 136 -16.19 -0.10 -2.38
N PRO A 137 -16.34 -0.99 -1.38
CA PRO A 137 -17.18 -0.72 -0.22
C PRO A 137 -16.77 0.59 0.47
N GLU A 138 -17.74 1.44 0.83
CA GLU A 138 -17.49 2.68 1.58
C GLU A 138 -16.83 2.40 2.93
N ARG A 139 -17.17 1.28 3.56
CA ARG A 139 -16.45 0.77 4.72
C ARG A 139 -15.77 -0.53 4.33
N PHE A 140 -14.48 -0.62 4.56
CA PHE A 140 -13.69 -1.83 4.35
C PHE A 140 -12.72 -2.00 5.52
N ASP A 141 -11.99 -3.11 5.54
CA ASP A 141 -11.27 -3.53 6.73
C ASP A 141 -9.82 -3.06 6.72
N PHE A 142 -9.14 -3.13 5.58
CA PHE A 142 -7.70 -2.87 5.53
C PHE A 142 -7.28 -2.01 4.34
N LEU A 143 -6.61 -0.91 4.62
CA LEU A 143 -5.89 -0.10 3.65
C LEU A 143 -4.39 -0.28 3.87
N ASN A 144 -3.69 -0.92 2.93
CA ASN A 144 -2.23 -0.99 2.90
C ASN A 144 -1.70 0.07 1.92
N ILE A 145 -0.68 0.82 2.33
CA ILE A 145 -0.05 1.88 1.52
C ILE A 145 1.47 1.71 1.62
N ASP A 146 2.09 1.40 0.49
CA ASP A 146 3.54 1.30 0.31
C ASP A 146 3.90 1.96 -1.03
N VAL A 147 4.10 3.27 -1.03
CA VAL A 147 4.32 4.06 -2.26
C VAL A 147 5.64 4.82 -2.22
N GLU A 148 6.57 4.33 -1.40
CA GLU A 148 7.98 4.70 -1.40
C GLU A 148 8.22 6.20 -1.18
N GLY A 149 7.49 6.79 -0.22
CA GLY A 149 7.62 8.17 0.25
C GLY A 149 6.48 9.12 -0.17
N LEU A 150 5.44 8.59 -0.82
CA LEU A 150 4.28 9.36 -1.29
C LEU A 150 3.02 9.11 -0.44
N GLU A 151 3.17 8.54 0.75
CA GLU A 151 2.06 8.07 1.58
C GLU A 151 1.11 9.21 1.97
N SER A 152 1.65 10.38 2.29
CA SER A 152 0.85 11.58 2.61
C SER A 152 0.01 12.06 1.42
N GLU A 153 0.50 11.92 0.19
CA GLU A 153 -0.26 12.25 -1.04
C GLU A 153 -1.39 11.24 -1.26
N VAL A 154 -1.14 9.95 -1.01
CA VAL A 154 -2.18 8.91 -1.07
C VAL A 154 -3.27 9.17 -0.03
N ILE A 155 -2.89 9.38 1.23
CA ILE A 155 -3.83 9.71 2.32
C ILE A 155 -4.61 10.99 2.00
N GLY A 156 -3.94 12.03 1.52
CA GLY A 156 -4.59 13.30 1.15
C GLY A 156 -5.56 13.19 -0.03
N SER A 157 -5.44 12.14 -0.85
CA SER A 157 -6.30 11.90 -2.01
C SER A 157 -7.55 11.05 -1.71
N LEU A 158 -7.69 10.57 -0.47
CA LEU A 158 -8.84 9.79 -0.01
C LEU A 158 -9.85 10.65 0.74
N ASP A 159 -11.11 10.60 0.32
CA ASP A 159 -12.24 11.15 1.05
C ASP A 159 -12.64 10.20 2.18
N PHE A 160 -12.18 10.50 3.39
CA PHE A 160 -12.44 9.70 4.59
C PHE A 160 -13.89 9.78 5.11
N GLN A 161 -14.70 10.70 4.60
CA GLN A 161 -16.14 10.72 4.88
C GLN A 161 -16.87 9.69 4.02
N LYS A 162 -16.40 9.47 2.79
CA LYS A 162 -16.94 8.47 1.87
C LYS A 162 -16.36 7.08 2.10
N PHE A 163 -15.03 6.97 2.20
CA PHE A 163 -14.32 5.71 2.34
C PHE A 163 -13.60 5.64 3.67
N ARG A 164 -13.92 4.64 4.49
CA ARG A 164 -13.39 4.52 5.84
C ARG A 164 -12.87 3.12 6.15
N PRO A 165 -11.56 2.87 5.90
CA PRO A 165 -10.94 1.61 6.33
C PRO A 165 -10.97 1.47 7.85
N ARG A 166 -11.06 0.24 8.36
CA ARG A 166 -10.93 -0.02 9.79
C ARG A 166 -9.48 0.10 10.28
N MET A 167 -8.54 -0.33 9.43
CA MET A 167 -7.11 -0.23 9.67
C MET A 167 -6.39 0.36 8.46
N ILE A 168 -5.38 1.18 8.73
CA ILE A 168 -4.42 1.66 7.74
C ILE A 168 -3.04 1.10 8.14
N ALA A 169 -2.34 0.43 7.24
CA ALA A 169 -0.90 0.20 7.32
C ALA A 169 -0.21 1.10 6.30
N CYS A 170 0.88 1.72 6.71
CA CYS A 170 1.54 2.76 5.95
C CYS A 170 3.06 2.61 6.06
N GLU A 171 3.76 2.59 4.92
CA GLU A 171 5.23 2.59 4.90
C GLU A 171 5.74 3.88 5.54
N THR A 172 6.62 3.73 6.53
CA THR A 172 7.15 4.85 7.33
C THR A 172 8.66 4.80 7.53
N ILE A 173 9.33 3.69 7.22
CA ILE A 173 10.78 3.41 7.37
C ILE A 173 11.47 4.28 8.43
N VAL A 174 11.39 3.86 9.69
CA VAL A 174 11.93 4.57 10.85
C VAL A 174 12.93 3.75 11.63
N LYS A 175 13.78 4.42 12.40
CA LYS A 175 14.78 3.78 13.29
C LYS A 175 14.30 3.64 14.73
N SER A 176 13.18 4.27 15.08
CA SER A 176 12.62 4.20 16.43
C SER A 176 11.11 4.44 16.43
N VAL A 177 10.44 3.94 17.47
CA VAL A 177 9.01 4.19 17.70
C VAL A 177 8.72 5.70 17.81
N ARG A 178 9.63 6.47 18.41
CA ARG A 178 9.48 7.93 18.55
C ARG A 178 9.43 8.61 17.19
N GLU A 179 10.29 8.19 16.28
CA GLU A 179 10.32 8.71 14.92
C GLU A 179 9.01 8.39 14.18
N ALA A 180 8.47 7.17 14.30
CA ALA A 180 7.15 6.84 13.73
C ALA A 180 6.02 7.76 14.22
N ILE A 181 6.02 8.09 15.53
CA ILE A 181 5.03 9.01 16.12
C ILE A 181 5.14 10.42 15.52
N ASP A 182 6.35 10.88 15.26
CA ASP A 182 6.61 12.26 14.84
C ASP A 182 6.48 12.51 13.32
N LEU A 183 6.28 11.46 12.53
CA LEU A 183 6.15 11.59 11.07
C LEU A 183 4.94 12.45 10.65
N PRO A 184 5.07 13.26 9.59
CA PRO A 184 3.95 14.03 9.05
C PRO A 184 2.74 13.17 8.68
N VAL A 185 2.96 12.02 8.01
CA VAL A 185 1.87 11.11 7.62
C VAL A 185 1.16 10.50 8.83
N THR A 186 1.89 10.19 9.92
CA THR A 186 1.31 9.72 11.18
C THR A 186 0.36 10.78 11.75
N ARG A 187 0.82 12.03 11.87
CA ARG A 187 -0.01 13.14 12.38
C ARG A 187 -1.22 13.41 11.49
N GLN A 188 -1.06 13.28 10.18
CA GLN A 188 -2.14 13.40 9.20
C GLN A 188 -3.21 12.32 9.42
N ILE A 189 -2.80 11.06 9.60
CA ILE A 189 -3.72 9.93 9.84
C ILE A 189 -4.40 10.07 11.21
N GLU A 190 -3.68 10.50 12.25
CA GLU A 190 -4.26 10.71 13.58
C GLU A 190 -5.29 11.86 13.61
N ALA A 191 -5.06 12.92 12.82
CA ALA A 191 -6.03 14.00 12.66
C ALA A 191 -7.36 13.54 12.02
N LEU A 192 -7.37 12.39 11.36
CA LEU A 192 -8.57 11.76 10.79
C LEU A 192 -9.32 10.86 11.79
N GLY A 193 -8.86 10.78 13.05
CA GLY A 193 -9.52 10.00 14.11
C GLY A 193 -8.94 8.59 14.32
N TYR A 194 -7.87 8.23 13.61
CA TYR A 194 -7.17 6.96 13.81
C TYR A 194 -6.15 7.08 14.94
N ARG A 195 -5.72 5.96 15.52
CA ARG A 195 -4.59 5.92 16.46
C ARG A 195 -3.51 4.99 15.98
N LEU A 196 -2.25 5.42 16.11
CA LEU A 196 -1.09 4.54 15.93
C LEU A 196 -1.09 3.45 17.01
N ILE A 197 -1.15 2.18 16.60
CA ILE A 197 -1.26 1.02 17.51
C ILE A 197 -0.05 0.08 17.46
N ALA A 198 0.73 0.12 16.37
CA ALA A 198 1.93 -0.70 16.20
C ALA A 198 2.85 -0.08 15.14
N THR A 199 4.12 -0.48 15.15
CA THR A 199 5.07 -0.25 14.06
C THR A 199 6.08 -1.39 14.01
N THR A 200 6.53 -1.77 12.81
CA THR A 200 7.65 -2.71 12.59
C THR A 200 8.98 -1.99 12.37
N GLY A 201 8.97 -0.65 12.33
CA GLY A 201 10.08 0.15 11.80
C GLY A 201 10.08 0.26 10.28
N HIS A 202 9.33 -0.58 9.57
CA HIS A 202 9.02 -0.41 8.15
C HIS A 202 7.63 0.16 7.96
N ASP A 203 6.63 -0.47 8.56
CA ASP A 203 5.24 -0.06 8.50
C ASP A 203 4.75 0.46 9.86
N SER A 204 3.84 1.43 9.82
CA SER A 204 3.08 1.92 10.96
C SER A 204 1.60 1.60 10.77
N PHE A 205 0.96 1.11 11.84
CA PHE A 205 -0.42 0.62 11.82
C PHE A 205 -1.32 1.55 12.61
N PHE A 206 -2.39 1.97 11.97
CA PHE A 206 -3.37 2.89 12.50
C PHE A 206 -4.74 2.23 12.53
N PHE A 207 -5.45 2.36 13.65
CA PHE A 207 -6.77 1.77 13.82
C PHE A 207 -7.82 2.85 14.06
N ASP A 208 -8.95 2.74 13.38
CA ASP A 208 -10.09 3.64 13.55
C ASP A 208 -10.76 3.36 14.90
N LEU A 209 -10.90 4.39 15.73
CA LEU A 209 -11.53 4.28 17.03
C LEU A 209 -12.95 4.83 17.08
N GLU A 210 -13.42 5.40 15.98
CA GLU A 210 -14.77 5.96 15.90
C GLU A 210 -15.79 4.94 15.38
N ARG A 211 -15.38 3.67 15.23
CA ARG A 211 -16.25 2.52 14.93
C ARG A 211 -16.46 1.63 16.14
#